data_AF-A0A9E4IDV6-F1
#
_entry.id   AF-A0A9E4IDV6-F1
#
_cell.length_a   1.000
_cell.length_b   1.000
_cell.length_c   1.000
_cell.angle_alpha   90.00
_cell.angle_beta   90.00
_cell.angle_gamma   90.00
#
_symmetry.space_group_name_H-M   'P 1'
#
loop_
_entity.id
_entity.type
_entity.pdbx_description
1 polymer ?
#
loop_
_entity_poly.entity_id
_entity_poly.type
_entity_poly.pdbx_seq_one_letter_code
_entity_poly.pdbx_strand_id
1 'polypeptide(L)'
;MASLAQRHPQFLAAGFRVAAVDVDDPDRHAAMVEKLQLPFPMLSDPDRSLAIAPYGLMDDHDPRQVALPALVAAEPGGTEIYRFMARDYADRLPEDDLLEVLETRELAAATQSAPTPGQPRPGPAAMPVRAMIPYFRGGRFAALALGLRHRHLGEDFKDDSKAFVAQMDRFVEAVKVLKSRQ
;
A
#
# COMPACT_ATOMS: atom_id res chain seq x y z
N MET A 1 -1.14 -1.27 3.26
CA MET A 1 -0.38 -0.64 4.38
C MET A 1 -1.26 -0.15 5.53
N ALA A 2 -2.27 0.70 5.30
CA ALA A 2 -3.13 1.18 6.40
C ALA A 2 -3.89 0.06 7.14
N SER A 3 -4.35 -0.95 6.39
CA SER A 3 -4.96 -2.18 6.92
C SER A 3 -3.98 -2.99 7.79
N LEU A 4 -2.75 -3.22 7.30
CA LEU A 4 -1.65 -3.80 8.10
C LEU A 4 -1.37 -3.01 9.38
N ALA A 5 -1.43 -1.67 9.35
CA ALA A 5 -1.23 -0.85 10.55
C ALA A 5 -2.32 -1.07 11.60
N GLN A 6 -3.58 -1.21 11.18
CA GLN A 6 -4.71 -1.52 12.07
C GLN A 6 -4.58 -2.92 12.70
N ARG A 7 -4.01 -3.88 11.97
CA ARG A 7 -3.85 -5.27 12.38
C ARG A 7 -2.49 -5.58 13.00
N HIS A 8 -1.59 -4.60 13.11
CA HIS A 8 -0.25 -4.78 13.67
C HIS A 8 -0.21 -5.53 15.01
N PRO A 9 -1.13 -5.28 15.98
CA PRO A 9 -1.15 -6.05 17.23
C PRO A 9 -1.39 -7.56 17.03
N GLN A 10 -2.12 -7.97 15.99
CA GLN A 10 -2.37 -9.39 15.69
C GLN A 10 -1.11 -10.06 15.17
N PHE A 11 -0.37 -9.39 14.29
CA PHE A 11 0.94 -9.90 13.82
C PHE A 11 1.92 -10.06 14.98
N LEU A 12 1.99 -9.09 15.89
CA LEU A 12 2.84 -9.18 17.08
C LEU A 12 2.39 -10.33 18.00
N ALA A 13 1.09 -10.50 18.21
CA ALA A 13 0.55 -11.60 19.02
C ALA A 13 0.88 -12.97 18.42
N ALA A 14 0.89 -13.10 17.09
CA ALA A 14 1.31 -14.30 16.38
C ALA A 14 2.85 -14.51 16.33
N GLY A 15 3.63 -13.61 16.95
CA GLY A 15 5.09 -13.72 17.00
C GLY A 15 5.85 -13.12 15.82
N PHE A 16 5.18 -12.34 14.96
CA PHE A 16 5.77 -11.75 13.77
C PHE A 16 5.92 -10.23 13.87
N ARG A 17 7.05 -9.73 13.36
CA ARG A 17 7.29 -8.29 13.16
C ARG A 17 6.92 -7.91 11.73
N VAL A 18 6.46 -6.69 11.54
CA VAL A 18 6.07 -6.19 10.22
C VAL A 18 7.11 -5.18 9.74
N ALA A 19 7.40 -5.16 8.44
CA ALA A 19 8.09 -4.06 7.78
C ALA A 19 7.49 -3.89 6.38
N ALA A 20 7.34 -2.64 5.95
CA ALA A 20 7.05 -2.35 4.55
C ALA A 20 8.36 -2.12 3.80
N VAL A 21 8.43 -2.52 2.53
CA VAL A 21 9.62 -2.33 1.69
C VAL A 21 9.19 -1.74 0.35
N ASP A 22 9.86 -0.68 -0.07
CA ASP A 22 9.72 -0.13 -1.42
C ASP A 22 11.04 0.54 -1.87
N VAL A 23 11.00 1.21 -3.01
CA VAL A 23 12.17 1.85 -3.64
C VAL A 23 12.39 3.31 -3.21
N ASP A 24 11.47 3.87 -2.42
CA ASP A 24 11.52 5.26 -1.99
C ASP A 24 12.58 5.47 -0.89
N ASP A 25 13.07 6.70 -0.80
CA ASP A 25 14.05 7.10 0.22
C ASP A 25 13.42 7.32 1.60
N PRO A 26 14.22 7.30 2.69
CA PRO A 26 13.71 7.48 4.05
C PRO A 26 12.95 8.79 4.31
N ASP A 27 13.24 9.88 3.59
CA ASP A 27 12.53 11.16 3.77
C ASP A 27 11.08 11.05 3.23
N ARG A 28 10.87 10.26 2.17
CA ARG A 28 9.52 9.93 1.65
C ARG A 28 8.80 8.96 2.56
N HIS A 29 9.49 7.97 3.11
CA HIS A 29 8.93 7.06 4.11
C HIS A 29 8.45 7.82 5.35
N ALA A 30 9.18 8.83 5.81
CA ALA A 30 8.77 9.66 6.94
C ALA A 30 7.38 10.27 6.74
N ALA A 31 7.11 10.80 5.54
CA ALA A 31 5.79 11.32 5.20
C ALA A 31 4.70 10.25 5.23
N MET A 32 5.00 9.02 4.79
CA MET A 32 4.05 7.91 4.80
C MET A 32 3.79 7.38 6.22
N VAL A 33 4.85 7.20 7.02
CA VAL A 33 4.77 6.78 8.42
C VAL A 33 3.95 7.77 9.23
N GLU A 34 4.20 9.06 9.08
CA GLU A 34 3.42 10.11 9.75
C GLU A 34 1.96 10.12 9.25
N LYS A 35 1.75 10.10 7.93
CA LYS A 35 0.41 10.16 7.35
C LYS A 35 -0.48 8.98 7.73
N LEU A 36 0.08 7.77 7.74
CA LEU A 36 -0.66 6.53 8.00
C LEU A 36 -0.54 6.05 9.44
N GLN A 37 0.22 6.76 10.28
CA GLN A 37 0.52 6.39 11.67
C GLN A 37 1.04 4.94 11.73
N LEU A 38 2.01 4.61 10.88
CA LEU A 38 2.50 3.23 10.75
C LEU A 38 3.23 2.81 12.05
N PRO A 39 2.82 1.71 12.69
CA PRO A 39 3.45 1.20 13.91
C PRO A 39 4.70 0.34 13.62
N PHE A 40 5.08 0.21 12.35
CA PHE A 40 6.20 -0.58 11.87
C PHE A 40 7.05 0.22 10.86
N PRO A 41 8.34 -0.11 10.71
CA PRO A 41 9.23 0.62 9.82
C PRO A 41 8.89 0.40 8.33
N MET A 42 9.25 1.39 7.53
CA MET A 42 9.45 1.24 6.10
C MET A 42 10.96 1.11 5.85
N LEU A 43 11.34 0.19 4.96
CA LEU A 43 12.72 -0.08 4.57
C LEU A 43 12.88 0.31 3.10
N SER A 44 14.01 0.96 2.79
CA SER A 44 14.35 1.41 1.45
C SER A 44 15.20 0.35 0.74
N ASP A 45 14.75 -0.07 -0.45
CA ASP A 45 15.48 -0.93 -1.38
C ASP A 45 15.61 -0.23 -2.74
N PRO A 46 16.37 0.88 -2.81
CA PRO A 46 16.34 1.82 -3.92
C PRO A 46 16.97 1.29 -5.21
N ASP A 47 17.68 0.16 -5.16
CA ASP A 47 18.23 -0.57 -6.31
C ASP A 47 17.59 -1.96 -6.49
N ARG A 48 16.59 -2.30 -5.66
CA ARG A 48 15.88 -3.59 -5.61
C ARG A 48 16.76 -4.78 -5.25
N SER A 49 18.02 -4.59 -4.87
CA SER A 49 18.98 -5.67 -4.70
C SER A 49 18.83 -6.44 -3.39
N LEU A 50 18.20 -5.83 -2.38
CA LEU A 50 18.17 -6.39 -1.02
C LEU A 50 16.96 -7.28 -0.77
N ALA A 51 15.78 -6.89 -1.25
CA ALA A 51 14.52 -7.57 -0.97
C ALA A 51 13.66 -7.75 -2.23
N ILE A 52 13.47 -6.71 -3.02
CA ILE A 52 12.49 -6.73 -4.12
C ILE A 52 12.88 -7.76 -5.19
N ALA A 53 14.11 -7.69 -5.72
CA ALA A 53 14.58 -8.63 -6.74
C ALA A 53 14.86 -10.04 -6.19
N PRO A 54 15.53 -10.22 -5.03
CA PRO A 54 15.76 -11.56 -4.46
C PRO A 54 14.48 -12.33 -4.17
N TYR A 55 13.38 -11.65 -3.84
CA TYR A 55 12.08 -12.27 -3.63
C TYR A 55 11.24 -12.35 -4.91
N GLY A 56 11.76 -11.92 -6.06
CA GLY A 56 11.05 -12.00 -7.35
C GLY A 56 9.78 -11.14 -7.40
N LEU A 57 9.79 -9.96 -6.77
CA LEU A 57 8.62 -9.08 -6.63
C LEU A 57 8.59 -7.93 -7.64
N MET A 58 9.53 -7.90 -8.58
CA MET A 58 9.62 -6.83 -9.59
C MET A 58 8.44 -6.87 -10.56
N ASP A 59 7.89 -5.70 -10.86
CA ASP A 59 6.99 -5.50 -12.00
C ASP A 59 7.80 -5.27 -13.28
N ASP A 60 8.03 -6.33 -14.05
CA ASP A 60 8.77 -6.27 -15.33
C ASP A 60 8.03 -5.48 -16.42
N HIS A 61 6.75 -5.16 -16.22
CA HIS A 61 5.95 -4.35 -17.14
C HIS A 61 6.05 -2.85 -16.82
N ASP A 62 6.54 -2.48 -15.63
CA ASP A 62 6.79 -1.09 -15.27
C ASP A 62 8.24 -0.69 -15.62
N PRO A 63 8.48 0.36 -16.42
CA PRO A 63 9.84 0.79 -16.77
C PRO A 63 10.67 1.25 -15.56
N ARG A 64 10.05 1.51 -14.41
CA ARG A 64 10.72 1.85 -13.14
C ARG A 64 11.07 0.60 -12.32
N GLN A 65 10.56 -0.57 -12.73
CA GLN A 65 10.72 -1.86 -12.08
C GLN A 65 10.46 -1.78 -10.57
N VAL A 66 9.31 -1.22 -10.21
CA VAL A 66 8.86 -1.15 -8.82
C VAL A 66 8.28 -2.49 -8.40
N ALA A 67 8.16 -2.72 -7.09
CA ALA A 67 7.56 -3.96 -6.60
C ALA A 67 6.05 -4.00 -6.89
N LEU A 68 5.55 -5.17 -7.33
CA LEU A 68 4.11 -5.46 -7.23
C LEU A 68 3.71 -5.51 -5.75
N PRO A 69 2.48 -5.12 -5.39
CA PRO A 69 1.98 -5.31 -4.03
C PRO A 69 2.09 -6.78 -3.60
N ALA A 70 2.76 -7.04 -2.49
CA ALA A 70 3.03 -8.39 -2.04
C ALA A 70 3.02 -8.48 -0.51
N LEU A 71 2.78 -9.69 -0.01
CA LEU A 71 3.00 -10.09 1.38
C LEU A 71 3.92 -11.30 1.37
N VAL A 72 5.00 -11.22 2.13
CA VAL A 72 5.88 -12.36 2.38
C VAL A 72 6.08 -12.47 3.88
N ALA A 73 5.91 -13.67 4.42
CA ALA A 73 6.24 -13.96 5.80
C ALA A 73 7.24 -15.11 5.88
N ALA A 74 8.22 -14.94 6.75
CA ALA A 74 9.25 -15.93 7.01
C ALA A 74 9.45 -16.13 8.52
N GLU A 75 9.74 -17.37 8.92
CA GLU A 75 10.07 -17.73 10.29
C GLU A 75 11.48 -17.27 10.68
N PRO A 76 11.81 -17.24 12.00
CA PRO A 76 13.18 -17.08 12.46
C PRO A 76 14.10 -18.13 11.82
N GLY A 77 15.00 -17.69 10.94
CA GLY A 77 15.84 -18.57 10.12
C GLY A 77 15.69 -18.35 8.61
N GLY A 78 14.69 -17.56 8.20
CA GLY A 78 14.51 -17.14 6.80
C GLY A 78 13.68 -18.10 5.95
N THR A 79 13.08 -19.13 6.55
CA THR A 79 12.14 -20.02 5.85
C THR A 79 10.85 -19.26 5.56
N GLU A 80 10.55 -19.06 4.28
CA GLU A 80 9.28 -18.49 3.84
C GLU A 80 8.12 -19.46 4.14
N ILE A 81 7.10 -18.95 4.84
CA ILE A 81 5.91 -19.73 5.23
C ILE A 81 4.63 -19.23 4.57
N TYR A 82 4.69 -18.05 3.95
CA TYR A 82 3.57 -17.46 3.24
C TYR A 82 4.06 -16.51 2.16
N ARG A 83 3.38 -16.53 1.01
CA ARG A 83 3.56 -15.57 -0.06
C ARG A 83 2.24 -15.26 -0.75
N PHE A 84 2.02 -13.98 -0.93
CA PHE A 84 1.03 -13.43 -1.85
C PHE A 84 1.71 -12.38 -2.72
N MET A 85 1.45 -12.42 -4.02
CA MET A 85 1.83 -11.38 -4.97
C MET A 85 0.60 -11.00 -5.77
N ALA A 86 0.27 -9.72 -5.74
CA ALA A 86 -0.83 -9.16 -6.49
C ALA A 86 -0.59 -9.27 -8.01
N ARG A 87 -1.67 -9.35 -8.78
CA ARG A 87 -1.62 -9.30 -10.24
C ARG A 87 -1.35 -7.89 -10.75
N ASP A 88 -1.90 -6.90 -10.05
CA ASP A 88 -1.75 -5.48 -10.33
C ASP A 88 -1.92 -4.63 -9.05
N TYR A 89 -1.88 -3.31 -9.19
CA TYR A 89 -1.96 -2.36 -8.08
C TYR A 89 -3.38 -2.20 -7.49
N ALA A 90 -4.40 -2.83 -8.08
CA ALA A 90 -5.79 -2.76 -7.61
C ALA A 90 -6.16 -3.95 -6.70
N ASP A 91 -5.43 -5.07 -6.79
CA ASP A 91 -5.61 -6.21 -5.91
C ASP A 91 -5.42 -5.84 -4.43
N ARG A 92 -6.27 -6.41 -3.58
CA ARG A 92 -6.18 -6.23 -2.12
C ARG A 92 -5.29 -7.30 -1.52
N LEU A 93 -4.54 -6.93 -0.49
CA LEU A 93 -3.71 -7.87 0.26
C LEU A 93 -4.60 -8.79 1.13
N PRO A 94 -4.46 -10.12 1.04
CA PRO A 94 -5.25 -11.10 1.80
C PRO A 94 -4.70 -11.27 3.23
N GLU A 95 -4.89 -10.26 4.07
CA GLU A 95 -4.34 -10.23 5.43
C GLU A 95 -4.97 -11.28 6.38
N ASP A 96 -6.21 -11.70 6.12
CA ASP A 96 -6.89 -12.75 6.89
C ASP A 96 -6.20 -14.10 6.68
N ASP A 97 -6.03 -14.51 5.42
CA ASP A 97 -5.33 -15.73 5.04
C ASP A 97 -3.90 -15.76 5.61
N LEU A 98 -3.20 -14.62 5.56
CA LEU A 98 -1.88 -14.51 6.15
C LEU A 98 -1.94 -14.78 7.67
N LEU A 99 -2.82 -14.10 8.41
CA LEU A 99 -2.88 -14.25 9.86
C LEU A 99 -3.27 -15.66 10.30
N GLU A 100 -4.18 -16.32 9.59
CA GLU A 100 -4.49 -17.73 9.83
C GLU A 100 -3.22 -18.60 9.73
N VAL A 101 -2.39 -18.39 8.71
CA VAL A 101 -1.12 -19.12 8.55
C VAL A 101 -0.12 -18.80 9.66
N LEU A 102 -0.04 -17.54 10.11
CA LEU A 102 0.88 -17.13 11.18
C LEU A 102 0.48 -17.67 12.55
N GLU A 103 -0.82 -17.71 12.87
CA GLU A 103 -1.33 -18.18 14.16
C GLU A 103 -1.07 -19.68 14.39
N THR A 104 -0.98 -20.49 13.32
CA THR A 104 -0.61 -21.91 13.41
C THR A 104 0.83 -22.18 13.85
N ARG A 105 1.68 -21.14 13.92
CA ARG A 105 3.11 -21.27 14.24
C ARG A 105 3.39 -21.34 15.73
N GLU A 106 2.40 -21.01 16.56
CA GLU A 106 2.49 -21.06 18.03
C GLU A 106 3.75 -20.34 18.58
N LEU A 107 4.20 -19.29 17.89
CA LEU A 107 5.36 -18.53 18.28
C LEU A 107 5.04 -17.64 19.49
N ALA A 108 6.04 -17.40 20.33
CA ALA A 108 5.91 -16.41 21.38
C ALA A 108 5.67 -15.02 20.78
N ALA A 109 4.79 -14.24 21.41
CA ALA A 109 4.46 -12.89 20.96
C ALA A 109 5.72 -12.04 20.77
N ALA A 110 5.78 -11.34 19.64
CA ALA A 110 6.87 -10.46 19.30
C ALA A 110 6.66 -9.06 19.87
N THR A 111 7.77 -8.37 20.07
CA THR A 111 7.77 -6.93 20.33
C THR A 111 8.42 -6.20 19.16
N GLN A 112 7.91 -5.01 18.86
CA GLN A 112 8.47 -4.14 17.84
C GLN A 112 8.32 -2.69 18.30
N SER A 113 9.42 -1.95 18.31
CA SER A 113 9.39 -0.52 18.56
C SER A 113 8.75 0.20 17.38
N ALA A 114 7.87 1.15 17.66
CA ALA A 114 7.36 2.04 16.63
C ALA A 114 8.55 2.78 15.97
N PRO A 115 8.51 2.98 14.64
CA PRO A 115 9.54 3.75 13.96
C PRO A 115 9.54 5.19 14.48
N THR A 116 10.72 5.79 14.62
CA THR A 116 10.82 7.24 14.84
C THR A 116 10.56 7.93 13.50
N PRO A 117 9.51 8.76 13.36
CA PRO A 117 9.27 9.46 12.11
C PRO A 117 10.46 10.37 11.78
N GLY A 118 10.95 10.29 10.54
CA GLY A 118 11.91 11.25 10.00
C GLY A 118 11.26 12.61 9.73
N GLN A 119 11.99 13.52 9.08
CA GLN A 119 11.41 14.78 8.61
C GLN A 119 10.84 14.59 7.20
N PRO A 120 9.50 14.68 7.01
CA PRO A 120 8.91 14.54 5.70
C PRO A 120 9.35 15.69 4.78
N ARG A 121 9.80 15.35 3.57
CA ARG A 121 10.11 16.34 2.53
C ARG A 121 9.35 16.02 1.24
N PRO A 122 8.57 16.97 0.68
CA PRO A 122 7.90 16.75 -0.58
C PRO A 122 8.94 16.61 -1.70
N GLY A 123 8.84 15.53 -2.48
CA GLY A 123 9.65 15.36 -3.69
C GLY A 123 9.27 16.34 -4.80
N PRO A 124 10.10 16.45 -5.85
CA PRO A 124 9.87 17.40 -6.96
C PRO A 124 8.56 17.13 -7.73
N ALA A 125 8.04 15.91 -7.68
CA ALA A 125 6.77 15.51 -8.30
C ALA A 125 5.56 15.59 -7.36
N ALA A 126 5.73 16.09 -6.12
CA ALA A 126 4.63 16.17 -5.17
C ALA A 126 3.53 17.13 -5.64
N MET A 127 2.29 16.65 -5.70
CA MET A 127 1.15 17.46 -6.11
C MET A 127 0.77 18.45 -4.99
N PRO A 128 0.62 19.75 -5.29
CA PRO A 128 0.17 20.70 -4.27
C PRO A 128 -1.29 20.44 -3.92
N VAL A 129 -1.67 20.61 -2.64
CA VAL A 129 -3.03 20.33 -2.13
C VAL A 129 -4.11 21.03 -2.95
N ARG A 130 -3.86 22.28 -3.39
CA ARG A 130 -4.78 23.05 -4.24
C ARG A 130 -5.13 22.37 -5.57
N ALA A 131 -4.25 21.52 -6.10
CA ALA A 131 -4.43 20.80 -7.36
C ALA A 131 -5.12 19.43 -7.18
N MET A 132 -5.30 18.93 -5.95
CA MET A 132 -5.84 17.60 -5.72
C MET A 132 -7.34 17.48 -6.08
N ILE A 133 -8.16 18.49 -5.75
CA ILE A 133 -9.59 18.48 -6.12
C ILE A 133 -9.81 18.39 -7.64
N PRO A 134 -9.21 19.25 -8.48
CA PRO A 134 -9.37 19.11 -9.92
C PRO A 134 -8.80 17.78 -10.45
N TYR A 135 -7.71 17.26 -9.88
CA TYR A 135 -7.16 15.96 -10.24
C TYR A 135 -8.16 14.81 -10.01
N PHE A 136 -8.72 14.69 -8.80
CA PHE A 136 -9.68 13.62 -8.49
C PHE A 136 -10.98 13.75 -9.28
N ARG A 137 -11.44 14.99 -9.54
CA ARG A 137 -12.57 15.22 -10.46
C ARG A 137 -12.26 14.73 -11.88
N GLY A 138 -11.05 14.98 -12.38
CA GLY A 138 -10.59 14.47 -13.66
C GLY A 138 -10.64 12.94 -13.74
N GLY A 139 -10.06 12.26 -12.74
CA GLY A 139 -10.10 10.79 -12.64
C GLY A 139 -11.53 10.24 -12.59
N ARG A 140 -12.41 10.90 -11.82
CA ARG A 140 -13.84 10.56 -11.75
C ARG A 140 -14.52 10.64 -13.11
N PHE A 141 -14.32 11.75 -13.83
CA PHE A 141 -14.91 11.94 -15.15
C PHE A 141 -14.38 10.94 -16.18
N ALA A 142 -13.08 10.63 -16.15
CA ALA A 142 -12.48 9.65 -17.05
C ALA A 142 -13.07 8.25 -16.83
N ALA A 143 -13.17 7.78 -15.58
CA ALA A 143 -13.76 6.48 -15.27
C ALA A 143 -15.24 6.39 -15.67
N LEU A 144 -16.01 7.45 -15.43
CA LEU A 144 -17.40 7.52 -15.88
C LEU A 144 -17.50 7.44 -17.42
N ALA A 145 -16.67 8.20 -18.15
CA ALA A 145 -16.67 8.19 -19.61
C ALA A 145 -16.30 6.80 -20.18
N LEU A 146 -15.32 6.12 -19.58
CA LEU A 146 -14.91 4.76 -19.95
C LEU A 146 -16.05 3.76 -19.70
N GLY A 147 -16.65 3.77 -18.51
CA GLY A 147 -17.80 2.91 -18.18
C GLY A 147 -19.00 3.12 -19.10
N LEU A 148 -19.24 4.37 -19.55
CA LEU A 148 -20.29 4.68 -20.52
C LEU A 148 -19.96 4.19 -21.93
N ARG A 149 -18.71 4.31 -22.37
CA ARG A 149 -18.27 3.94 -23.72
C ARG A 149 -18.14 2.42 -23.91
N HIS A 150 -17.67 1.73 -22.88
CA HIS A 150 -17.33 0.31 -22.96
C HIS A 150 -18.33 -0.59 -22.22
N ARG A 151 -19.62 -0.22 -22.22
CA ARG A 151 -20.70 -1.04 -21.62
C ARG A 151 -20.77 -2.47 -22.15
N HIS A 152 -20.23 -2.73 -23.34
CA HIS A 152 -20.19 -4.04 -23.97
C HIS A 152 -19.15 -4.99 -23.36
N LEU A 153 -18.22 -4.51 -22.53
CA LEU A 153 -17.18 -5.33 -21.90
C LEU A 153 -17.67 -6.13 -20.68
N GLY A 154 -18.97 -6.09 -20.37
CA GLY A 154 -19.58 -6.85 -19.28
C GLY A 154 -19.85 -6.03 -18.02
N GLU A 155 -20.51 -6.66 -17.06
CA GLU A 155 -20.88 -6.01 -15.80
C GLU A 155 -19.67 -5.76 -14.89
N ASP A 156 -18.65 -6.63 -14.90
CA ASP A 156 -17.43 -6.46 -14.11
C ASP A 156 -16.73 -5.12 -14.42
N PHE A 157 -16.52 -4.81 -15.71
CA PHE A 157 -15.91 -3.55 -16.14
C PHE A 157 -16.72 -2.31 -15.69
N LYS A 158 -18.05 -2.44 -15.71
CA LYS A 158 -18.97 -1.38 -15.30
C LYS A 158 -18.93 -1.19 -13.79
N ASP A 159 -18.82 -2.26 -13.02
CA ASP A 159 -18.73 -2.22 -11.57
C ASP A 159 -17.38 -1.67 -11.10
N ASP A 160 -16.27 -2.03 -11.76
CA ASP A 160 -14.96 -1.43 -11.53
C ASP A 160 -14.98 0.08 -11.82
N SER A 161 -15.59 0.48 -12.94
CA SER A 161 -15.74 1.90 -13.30
C SER A 161 -16.54 2.68 -12.22
N LYS A 162 -17.63 2.10 -11.69
CA LYS A 162 -18.41 2.73 -10.61
C LYS A 162 -17.62 2.78 -9.30
N ALA A 163 -16.91 1.71 -8.95
CA ALA A 163 -16.10 1.65 -7.74
C ALA A 163 -15.02 2.74 -7.75
N PHE A 164 -14.37 2.95 -8.89
CA PHE A 164 -13.39 4.01 -9.07
C PHE A 164 -14.01 5.42 -8.95
N VAL A 165 -15.19 5.65 -9.53
CA VAL A 165 -15.94 6.91 -9.37
C VAL A 165 -16.21 7.20 -7.89
N ALA A 166 -16.74 6.23 -7.16
CA ALA A 166 -17.01 6.37 -5.72
C ALA A 166 -15.74 6.64 -4.91
N GLN A 167 -14.61 6.03 -5.29
CA GLN A 167 -13.32 6.29 -4.66
C GLN A 167 -12.85 7.73 -4.89
N MET A 168 -12.98 8.28 -6.10
CA MET A 168 -12.62 9.67 -6.38
C MET A 168 -13.48 10.65 -5.58
N ASP A 169 -14.79 10.37 -5.43
CA ASP A 169 -15.69 11.20 -4.62
C ASP A 169 -15.24 11.23 -3.14
N ARG A 170 -14.85 10.08 -2.57
CA ARG A 170 -14.27 10.03 -1.20
C ARG A 170 -12.99 10.86 -1.08
N PHE A 171 -12.12 10.83 -2.08
CA PHE A 171 -10.89 11.63 -2.06
C PHE A 171 -11.16 13.13 -2.15
N VAL A 172 -12.16 13.56 -2.93
CA VAL A 172 -12.57 14.97 -2.97
C VAL A 172 -13.03 15.44 -1.58
N GLU A 173 -13.86 14.66 -0.89
CA GLU A 173 -14.29 15.00 0.47
C GLU A 173 -13.12 15.05 1.46
N ALA A 174 -12.19 14.10 1.39
CA ALA A 174 -11.00 14.10 2.24
C ALA A 174 -10.15 15.38 2.04
N VAL A 175 -9.98 15.84 0.79
CA VAL A 175 -9.23 17.08 0.53
C VAL A 175 -9.96 18.32 1.04
N LYS A 176 -11.30 18.36 0.96
CA LYS A 176 -12.07 19.47 1.54
C LYS A 176 -11.84 19.59 3.04
N VAL A 177 -11.85 18.46 3.76
CA VAL A 177 -11.55 18.42 5.20
C VAL A 177 -10.12 18.88 5.49
N LEU A 178 -9.14 18.50 4.66
CA LEU A 178 -7.77 18.98 4.82
C LEU A 178 -7.66 20.50 4.63
N LYS A 179 -8.33 21.04 3.60
CA LYS A 179 -8.33 22.48 3.33
C LYS A 179 -9.01 23.30 4.42
N SER A 180 -9.97 22.75 5.16
CA SER A 180 -10.62 23.47 6.27
C SER A 180 -9.77 23.50 7.55
N ARG A 181 -8.63 22.81 7.59
CA ARG A 181 -7.69 22.77 8.72
C ARG A 181 -6.48 23.70 8.52
N GLN A 182 -6.37 24.34 7.35
CA GLN A 182 -5.33 25.32 6.99
C GLN A 182 -5.91 26.72 7.03
#